data_AF-A0A0N0D7E4-F1
#
_entry.id   AF-A0A0N0D7E4-F1
#
_cell.length_a   1.000
_cell.length_b   1.000
_cell.length_c   1.000
_cell.angle_alpha   90.00
_cell.angle_beta   90.00
_cell.angle_gamma   90.00
#
_symmetry.space_group_name_H-M   'P 1'
#
loop_
_entity.id
_entity.type
_entity.pdbx_description
1 polymer ?
#
loop_
_entity_poly.entity_id
_entity_poly.type
_entity_poly.pdbx_seq_one_letter_code
_entity_poly.pdbx_strand_id
1 'polypeptide(L)'
;MEWHHWTVTFDSSTKERKVFRDGIEIDSDISASNFLGSGNFYIGSDFTSPFHGQIDEFRLWSTARTENEIRENMCIKLTGQEPSLLAYYRFDNFSGTSLMDLSLNDNSGILMNMDDNNWITSGAAIGDVSIYDYTGTNTDDFLVNLSTSDGDQFTATGDGGSYNGIQLYLVNDTPNTSNAPSGWDFITTNHYWGVFPVGNHPTYEIIYNYNYNIPFNDENELRLAYRQDNSVSTYSKTTAIVNANSNTISKNNETRAEYILAALFNVPISPEITISRSPSLS
;
A
#
# COMPACT_ATOMS: atom_id res chain seq x y z
N MET A 1 11.63 10.80 -3.60
CA MET A 1 12.02 9.92 -2.48
C MET A 1 11.35 8.59 -2.75
N GLU A 2 12.03 7.48 -2.52
CA GLU A 2 11.48 6.14 -2.77
C GLU A 2 11.39 5.40 -1.43
N TRP A 3 10.18 4.98 -1.08
CA TRP A 3 9.94 4.19 0.12
C TRP A 3 10.44 2.77 -0.07
N HIS A 4 11.15 2.23 0.92
CA HIS A 4 11.58 0.84 0.95
C HIS A 4 11.13 0.18 2.23
N HIS A 5 10.78 -1.10 2.16
CA HIS A 5 10.53 -1.90 3.35
C HIS A 5 11.83 -2.51 3.83
N TRP A 6 12.23 -2.20 5.06
CA TRP A 6 13.45 -2.74 5.67
C TRP A 6 13.09 -3.68 6.82
N THR A 7 13.67 -4.88 6.81
CA THR A 7 13.59 -5.81 7.93
C THR A 7 14.98 -6.16 8.41
N VAL A 8 15.18 -6.17 9.72
CA VAL A 8 16.36 -6.78 10.34
C VAL A 8 15.88 -7.90 11.26
N THR A 9 16.45 -9.09 11.11
CA THR A 9 16.12 -10.24 11.95
C THR A 9 17.32 -10.69 12.76
N PHE A 10 17.05 -11.29 13.92
CA PHE A 10 18.05 -11.98 14.73
C PHE A 10 17.42 -13.22 15.35
N ASP A 11 17.97 -14.39 15.02
CA ASP A 11 17.59 -15.66 15.68
C ASP A 11 18.57 -15.94 16.82
N SER A 12 18.10 -15.86 18.06
CA SER A 12 18.94 -16.06 19.26
C SER A 12 19.47 -17.50 19.45
N SER A 13 18.92 -18.49 18.73
CA SER A 13 19.34 -19.88 18.79
C SER A 13 20.54 -20.16 17.88
N THR A 14 20.49 -19.64 16.65
CA THR A 14 21.56 -19.76 15.64
C THR A 14 22.54 -18.60 15.68
N LYS A 15 22.14 -17.48 16.31
CA LYS A 15 22.78 -16.16 16.30
C LYS A 15 22.84 -15.51 14.91
N GLU A 16 22.06 -16.02 13.97
CA GLU A 16 21.99 -15.48 12.61
C GLU A 16 21.31 -14.10 12.62
N ARG A 17 21.93 -13.14 11.94
CA ARG A 17 21.37 -11.84 11.64
C ARG A 17 21.20 -11.71 10.14
N LYS A 18 20.07 -11.15 9.72
CA LYS A 18 19.79 -10.89 8.31
C LYS A 18 19.23 -9.50 8.13
N VAL A 19 19.55 -8.89 7.01
CA VAL A 19 18.97 -7.62 6.57
C VAL A 19 18.22 -7.88 5.26
N PHE A 20 16.98 -7.42 5.21
CA PHE A 20 16.14 -7.50 4.02
C PHE A 20 15.76 -6.11 3.56
N ARG A 21 15.74 -5.92 2.25
CA ARG A 21 15.14 -4.76 1.58
C ARG A 21 14.07 -5.28 0.62
N ASP A 22 12.85 -4.74 0.74
CA ASP A 22 11.72 -5.06 -0.14
C ASP A 22 11.43 -6.57 -0.24
N GLY A 23 11.63 -7.29 0.88
CA GLY A 23 11.41 -8.73 0.98
C GLY A 23 12.55 -9.61 0.44
N ILE A 24 13.69 -9.03 0.06
CA ILE A 24 14.87 -9.74 -0.43
C ILE A 24 16.02 -9.64 0.58
N GLU A 25 16.63 -10.77 0.94
CA GLU A 25 17.85 -10.79 1.78
C GLU A 25 18.98 -10.08 1.02
N ILE A 26 19.57 -9.05 1.63
CA ILE A 26 20.68 -8.30 1.03
C ILE A 26 22.01 -8.55 1.73
N ASP A 27 21.98 -8.98 2.99
CA ASP A 27 23.18 -9.32 3.77
C ASP A 27 22.82 -10.18 4.98
N SER A 28 23.78 -10.98 5.44
CA SER A 28 23.64 -11.81 6.64
C SER A 28 24.97 -12.18 7.28
N ASP A 29 24.95 -12.39 8.60
CA ASP A 29 26.09 -12.90 9.34
C ASP A 29 25.68 -13.69 10.61
N ILE A 30 26.68 -14.20 11.33
CA ILE A 30 26.48 -14.86 12.63
C ILE A 30 27.11 -14.00 13.72
N SER A 31 26.29 -13.55 14.67
CA SER A 31 26.78 -12.80 15.83
C SER A 31 27.62 -13.69 16.76
N ALA A 32 28.65 -13.13 17.38
CA ALA A 32 29.45 -13.86 18.38
C ALA A 32 28.63 -14.22 19.63
N SER A 33 27.68 -13.36 20.02
CA SER A 33 26.86 -13.51 21.23
C SER A 33 25.43 -13.00 21.03
N ASN A 34 24.55 -13.38 21.96
CA ASN A 34 23.21 -12.80 22.04
C ASN A 34 23.28 -11.34 22.50
N PHE A 35 22.32 -10.56 22.04
CA PHE A 35 22.12 -9.20 22.54
C PHE A 35 21.69 -9.26 24.02
N LEU A 36 22.39 -8.51 24.88
CA LEU A 36 22.13 -8.42 26.32
C LEU A 36 21.81 -6.98 26.76
N GLY A 37 21.58 -6.08 25.81
CA GLY A 37 21.33 -4.68 26.11
C GLY A 37 19.99 -4.50 26.84
N SER A 38 19.94 -3.48 27.69
CA SER A 38 18.75 -3.05 28.40
C SER A 38 18.66 -1.52 28.35
N GLY A 39 17.44 -1.00 28.49
CA GLY A 39 17.16 0.43 28.46
C GLY A 39 16.06 0.78 27.47
N ASN A 40 15.91 2.08 27.22
CA ASN A 40 14.92 2.58 26.28
C ASN A 40 15.29 2.20 24.85
N PHE A 41 14.26 1.87 24.07
CA PHE A 41 14.37 1.67 22.64
C PHE A 41 14.15 3.00 21.92
N TYR A 42 15.03 3.35 20.98
CA TYR A 42 14.95 4.60 20.21
C TYR A 42 14.74 4.29 18.74
N ILE A 43 13.87 5.07 18.11
CA ILE A 43 13.59 5.04 16.67
C ILE A 43 14.11 6.36 16.09
N GLY A 44 14.81 6.29 14.96
CA GLY A 44 15.28 7.48 14.25
C GLY A 44 16.55 8.15 14.81
N SER A 45 17.19 7.59 15.85
CA SER A 45 18.50 8.05 16.34
C SER A 45 19.17 7.02 17.26
N ASP A 46 20.50 7.00 17.27
CA ASP A 46 21.32 6.32 18.28
C ASP A 46 21.89 7.29 19.34
N PHE A 47 21.20 8.41 19.57
CA PHE A 47 21.60 9.61 20.34
C PHE A 47 22.71 10.47 19.74
N THR A 48 23.61 9.90 18.96
CA THR A 48 24.75 10.63 18.39
C THR A 48 24.56 10.99 16.93
N SER A 49 23.77 10.18 16.22
CA SER A 49 23.53 10.27 14.79
C SER A 49 22.03 10.15 14.51
N PRO A 50 21.33 11.25 14.18
CA PRO A 50 19.94 11.18 13.77
C PRO A 50 19.83 10.55 12.37
N PHE A 51 18.77 9.75 12.17
CA PHE A 51 18.35 9.29 10.86
C PHE A 51 17.75 10.45 10.08
N HIS A 52 18.19 10.64 8.83
CA HIS A 52 17.68 11.68 7.94
C HIS A 52 16.78 11.04 6.88
N GLY A 53 15.52 10.84 7.24
CA GLY A 53 14.52 10.25 6.37
C GLY A 53 13.14 10.21 7.03
N GLN A 54 12.22 9.52 6.37
CA GLN A 54 10.86 9.29 6.86
C GLN A 54 10.75 7.84 7.32
N ILE A 55 9.98 7.60 8.37
CA ILE A 55 9.70 6.27 8.92
C ILE A 55 8.19 6.12 8.97
N ASP A 56 7.73 4.94 8.60
CA ASP A 56 6.34 4.55 8.68
C ASP A 56 6.27 3.05 9.02
N GLU A 57 5.14 2.58 9.55
CA GLU A 57 4.84 1.17 9.77
C GLU A 57 5.91 0.41 10.59
N PHE A 58 6.45 1.05 11.64
CA PHE A 58 7.45 0.40 12.48
C PHE A 58 6.84 -0.74 13.27
N ARG A 59 7.46 -1.92 13.16
CA ARG A 59 7.01 -3.15 13.82
C ARG A 59 8.17 -3.81 14.54
N LEU A 60 7.94 -4.27 15.77
CA LEU A 60 8.88 -5.06 16.54
C LEU A 60 8.27 -6.41 16.89
N TRP A 61 9.00 -7.49 16.63
CA TRP A 61 8.56 -8.86 16.87
C TRP A 61 9.49 -9.57 17.86
N SER A 62 8.96 -10.51 18.63
CA SER A 62 9.75 -11.37 19.53
C SER A 62 10.35 -12.59 18.83
N THR A 63 10.06 -12.77 17.53
CA THR A 63 10.57 -13.86 16.69
C THR A 63 11.23 -13.31 15.43
N ALA A 64 12.24 -14.03 14.94
CA ALA A 64 12.84 -13.74 13.63
C ALA A 64 11.82 -14.07 12.53
N ARG A 65 11.43 -13.06 11.75
CA ARG A 65 10.49 -13.23 10.64
C ARG A 65 11.17 -13.94 9.47
N THR A 66 10.46 -14.86 8.84
CA THR A 66 10.90 -15.52 7.60
C THR A 66 10.69 -14.60 6.39
N GLU A 67 11.34 -14.89 5.26
CA GLU A 67 11.15 -14.15 4.01
C GLU A 67 9.68 -14.10 3.58
N ASN A 68 8.97 -15.23 3.67
CA ASN A 68 7.56 -15.31 3.30
C ASN A 68 6.71 -14.40 4.20
N GLU A 69 6.92 -14.47 5.51
CA GLU A 69 6.23 -13.61 6.46
C GLU A 69 6.55 -12.12 6.27
N ILE A 70 7.75 -11.78 5.82
CA ILE A 70 8.11 -10.40 5.49
C ILE A 70 7.32 -9.94 4.26
N ARG A 71 7.35 -10.72 3.17
CA ARG A 71 6.64 -10.41 1.92
C ARG A 71 5.13 -10.33 2.12
N GLU A 72 4.57 -11.21 2.94
CA GLU A 72 3.14 -11.21 3.27
C GLU A 72 2.71 -9.92 3.99
N ASN A 73 3.58 -9.37 4.85
CA ASN A 73 3.20 -8.26 5.71
C ASN A 73 3.69 -6.89 5.23
N MET A 74 4.67 -6.80 4.32
CA MET A 74 5.36 -5.53 4.03
C MET A 74 4.51 -4.43 3.40
N CYS A 75 3.42 -4.78 2.73
CA CYS A 75 2.52 -3.84 2.03
C CYS A 75 1.09 -3.82 2.60
N ILE A 76 0.88 -4.27 3.84
CA ILE A 76 -0.44 -4.33 4.49
C ILE A 76 -0.40 -3.75 5.90
N LYS A 77 -1.45 -3.02 6.31
CA LYS A 77 -1.69 -2.58 7.68
C LYS A 77 -1.97 -3.80 8.56
N LEU A 78 -1.20 -3.95 9.63
CA LEU A 78 -1.44 -5.00 10.62
C LEU A 78 -2.60 -4.64 11.56
N THR A 79 -3.18 -5.67 12.17
CA THR A 79 -4.27 -5.53 13.15
C THR A 79 -3.77 -5.19 14.56
N GLY A 80 -2.47 -5.42 14.83
CA GLY A 80 -1.87 -5.26 16.16
C GLY A 80 -2.00 -6.51 17.05
N GLN A 81 -2.71 -7.55 16.57
CA GLN A 81 -2.98 -8.79 17.31
C GLN A 81 -2.15 -9.97 16.78
N GLU A 82 -1.22 -9.72 15.87
CA GLU A 82 -0.41 -10.75 15.27
C GLU A 82 0.44 -11.46 16.35
N PRO A 83 0.51 -12.81 16.34
CA PRO A 83 1.32 -13.54 17.31
C PRO A 83 2.77 -13.08 17.28
N SER A 84 3.35 -12.88 18.47
CA SER A 84 4.74 -12.42 18.65
C SER A 84 5.00 -10.95 18.30
N LEU A 85 3.98 -10.16 17.95
CA LEU A 85 4.13 -8.71 17.79
C LEU A 85 4.27 -8.05 19.17
N LEU A 86 5.38 -7.33 19.37
CA LEU A 86 5.71 -6.65 20.62
C LEU A 86 5.35 -5.16 20.61
N ALA A 87 5.48 -4.51 19.45
CA ALA A 87 5.12 -3.11 19.27
C ALA A 87 4.80 -2.82 17.82
N TYR A 88 3.86 -1.91 17.59
CA TYR A 88 3.47 -1.48 16.26
C TYR A 88 3.09 0.00 16.24
N TYR A 89 3.83 0.78 15.45
CA TYR A 89 3.64 2.22 15.31
C TYR A 89 3.44 2.57 13.84
N ARG A 90 2.25 3.07 13.52
CA ARG A 90 1.86 3.48 12.16
C ARG A 90 2.23 4.91 11.79
N PHE A 91 2.70 5.74 12.73
CA PHE A 91 3.00 7.15 12.46
C PHE A 91 1.89 7.93 11.72
N ASP A 92 0.62 7.56 11.95
CA ASP A 92 -0.56 8.13 11.28
C ASP A 92 -1.27 9.21 12.10
N ASN A 93 -0.56 9.81 13.05
CA ASN A 93 -1.06 10.96 13.79
C ASN A 93 -0.91 12.22 12.92
N PHE A 94 -1.80 13.20 13.13
CA PHE A 94 -1.73 14.49 12.44
C PHE A 94 -1.22 15.63 13.33
N SER A 95 -0.93 15.34 14.61
CA SER A 95 -0.48 16.34 15.60
C SER A 95 0.10 15.68 16.84
N GLY A 96 0.81 16.47 17.63
CA GLY A 96 1.33 16.11 18.94
C GLY A 96 2.57 15.22 18.91
N THR A 97 2.98 14.78 20.10
CA THR A 97 4.23 14.05 20.35
C THR A 97 4.02 12.64 20.90
N SER A 98 2.77 12.16 20.96
CA SER A 98 2.48 10.81 21.46
C SER A 98 2.57 9.81 20.31
N LEU A 99 3.32 8.73 20.49
CA LEU A 99 3.37 7.62 19.54
C LEU A 99 2.66 6.41 20.16
N MET A 100 1.41 6.18 19.77
CA MET A 100 0.60 5.10 20.31
C MET A 100 1.07 3.75 19.79
N ASP A 101 1.34 2.80 20.71
CA ASP A 101 1.52 1.40 20.36
C ASP A 101 0.16 0.78 20.02
N LEU A 102 0.04 0.25 18.80
CA LEU A 102 -1.16 -0.43 18.31
C LEU A 102 -1.11 -1.94 18.56
N SER A 103 -0.03 -2.46 19.15
CA SER A 103 0.03 -3.84 19.64
C SER A 103 -0.73 -4.02 20.96
N LEU A 104 -0.82 -5.26 21.43
CA LEU A 104 -1.45 -5.59 22.72
C LEU A 104 -0.55 -5.34 23.96
N ASN A 105 0.61 -4.69 23.80
CA ASN A 105 1.64 -4.64 24.85
C ASN A 105 1.83 -3.25 25.48
N ASP A 106 1.04 -2.24 25.10
CA ASP A 106 1.05 -0.89 25.68
C ASP A 106 2.44 -0.20 25.69
N ASN A 107 3.31 -0.45 24.71
CA ASN A 107 4.65 0.11 24.65
C ASN A 107 4.69 1.56 24.09
N SER A 108 3.66 2.37 24.31
CA SER A 108 3.53 3.70 23.71
C SER A 108 4.75 4.61 23.99
N GLY A 109 5.19 5.32 22.96
CA GLY A 109 6.39 6.17 22.97
C GLY A 109 6.10 7.66 22.95
N ILE A 110 7.16 8.45 23.03
CA ILE A 110 7.14 9.92 22.91
C ILE A 110 8.08 10.33 21.78
N LEU A 111 7.60 11.17 20.87
CA LEU A 111 8.35 11.77 19.79
C LEU A 111 9.11 12.98 20.32
N MET A 112 10.43 12.97 20.18
CA MET A 112 11.31 14.04 20.65
C MET A 112 11.59 15.03 19.52
N ASN A 113 11.66 16.31 19.86
CA ASN A 113 11.89 17.41 18.90
C ASN A 113 10.86 17.41 17.75
N MET A 114 9.61 17.06 18.06
CA MET A 114 8.52 16.98 17.10
C MET A 114 7.43 18.00 17.44
N ASP A 115 6.91 18.67 16.42
CA ASP A 115 5.71 19.50 16.47
C ASP A 115 4.75 19.14 15.32
N ASP A 116 3.60 19.80 15.28
CA ASP A 116 2.53 19.51 14.33
C ASP A 116 2.95 19.66 12.85
N ASN A 117 3.96 20.48 12.54
CA ASN A 117 4.45 20.67 11.18
C ASN A 117 5.38 19.54 10.70
N ASN A 118 5.81 18.66 11.59
CA ASN A 118 6.65 17.52 11.23
C ASN A 118 5.83 16.32 10.75
N TRP A 119 4.54 16.26 11.08
CA TRP A 119 3.63 15.26 10.53
C TRP A 119 3.37 15.54 9.05
N ILE A 120 3.42 14.49 8.25
CA ILE A 120 3.22 14.55 6.80
C ILE A 120 2.35 13.36 6.38
N THR A 121 1.66 13.50 5.25
CA THR A 121 0.97 12.35 4.67
C THR A 121 1.97 11.31 4.18
N SER A 122 1.79 10.07 4.60
CA SER A 122 2.64 8.97 4.17
C SER A 122 2.51 8.67 2.67
N GLY A 123 3.63 8.29 2.05
CA GLY A 123 3.70 7.70 0.72
C GLY A 123 4.15 6.23 0.75
N ALA A 124 4.16 5.59 1.92
CA ALA A 124 4.51 4.19 2.06
C ALA A 124 3.48 3.33 1.30
N ALA A 125 3.95 2.23 0.69
CA ALA A 125 3.10 1.33 -0.09
C ALA A 125 2.39 0.36 0.86
N ILE A 126 1.27 0.81 1.44
CA ILE A 126 0.57 0.14 2.52
C ILE A 126 -0.93 0.14 2.25
N GLY A 127 -1.51 -1.07 2.16
CA GLY A 127 -2.94 -1.31 1.95
C GLY A 127 -3.66 -1.89 3.16
N ASP A 128 -4.97 -2.04 3.04
CA ASP A 128 -5.80 -2.89 3.90
C ASP A 128 -5.69 -4.37 3.52
N VAL A 129 -5.37 -4.64 2.26
CA VAL A 129 -5.12 -5.97 1.71
C VAL A 129 -3.88 -5.89 0.84
N SER A 130 -3.04 -6.92 0.87
CA SER A 130 -1.90 -7.06 -0.04
C SER A 130 -1.75 -8.50 -0.50
N ILE A 131 -1.31 -8.67 -1.74
CA ILE A 131 -0.88 -9.95 -2.32
C ILE A 131 0.45 -9.76 -3.03
N TYR A 132 1.18 -10.84 -3.23
CA TYR A 132 2.53 -10.79 -3.79
C TYR A 132 2.87 -12.00 -4.63
N ASP A 133 3.85 -11.79 -5.50
CA ASP A 133 4.54 -12.85 -6.23
C ASP A 133 6.04 -12.56 -6.27
N TYR A 134 6.83 -13.52 -5.83
CA TYR A 134 8.31 -13.47 -5.79
C TYR A 134 8.91 -14.71 -6.47
N THR A 135 8.11 -15.40 -7.30
CA THR A 135 8.50 -16.64 -7.95
C THR A 135 8.52 -16.45 -9.46
N GLY A 136 9.72 -16.48 -10.04
CA GLY A 136 9.85 -16.25 -11.47
C GLY A 136 11.28 -15.98 -11.90
N THR A 137 11.49 -16.00 -13.20
CA THR A 137 12.77 -15.67 -13.84
C THR A 137 12.60 -14.68 -14.98
N ASN A 138 11.51 -14.76 -15.73
CA ASN A 138 11.12 -13.82 -16.77
C ASN A 138 10.20 -12.74 -16.19
N THR A 139 10.06 -11.62 -16.89
CA THR A 139 9.23 -10.50 -16.41
C THR A 139 7.77 -10.89 -16.24
N ASP A 140 7.23 -11.68 -17.18
CA ASP A 140 5.83 -12.12 -17.21
C ASP A 140 5.52 -13.27 -16.23
N ASP A 141 6.53 -13.85 -15.59
CA ASP A 141 6.33 -14.81 -14.50
C ASP A 141 5.74 -14.11 -13.26
N PHE A 142 6.02 -12.81 -13.07
CA PHE A 142 5.58 -12.05 -11.89
C PHE A 142 4.20 -11.45 -12.12
N LEU A 143 3.18 -12.05 -11.49
CA LEU A 143 1.80 -11.68 -11.67
C LEU A 143 1.04 -11.64 -10.34
N VAL A 144 0.30 -10.57 -10.11
CA VAL A 144 -0.62 -10.41 -8.98
C VAL A 144 -2.01 -10.02 -9.48
N ASN A 145 -3.05 -10.66 -8.96
CA ASN A 145 -4.45 -10.34 -9.24
C ASN A 145 -5.24 -10.33 -7.94
N LEU A 146 -5.81 -9.16 -7.61
CA LEU A 146 -6.63 -8.96 -6.42
C LEU A 146 -8.04 -8.52 -6.82
N SER A 147 -9.03 -9.07 -6.14
CA SER A 147 -10.44 -8.71 -6.30
C SER A 147 -10.98 -8.02 -5.05
N THR A 148 -11.83 -7.01 -5.24
CA THR A 148 -12.63 -6.41 -4.16
C THR A 148 -13.92 -7.20 -3.94
N SER A 149 -14.61 -6.91 -2.84
CA SER A 149 -15.91 -7.49 -2.52
C SER A 149 -17.04 -7.01 -3.44
N ASP A 150 -16.89 -5.83 -4.05
CA ASP A 150 -17.84 -5.27 -5.01
C ASP A 150 -17.62 -5.77 -6.45
N GLY A 151 -16.61 -6.63 -6.68
CA GLY A 151 -16.40 -7.36 -7.93
C GLY A 151 -15.38 -6.74 -8.89
N ASP A 152 -14.81 -5.58 -8.54
CA ASP A 152 -13.65 -5.05 -9.26
C ASP A 152 -12.45 -5.98 -9.11
N GLN A 153 -11.60 -6.04 -10.14
CA GLN A 153 -10.36 -6.78 -10.10
C GLN A 153 -9.22 -5.96 -10.70
N PHE A 154 -8.07 -6.00 -10.05
CA PHE A 154 -6.85 -5.37 -10.54
C PHE A 154 -5.77 -6.43 -10.73
N THR A 155 -5.22 -6.51 -11.93
CA THR A 155 -4.10 -7.38 -12.26
C THR A 155 -2.89 -6.52 -12.61
N ALA A 156 -1.73 -6.88 -12.08
CA ALA A 156 -0.45 -6.34 -12.52
C ALA A 156 0.50 -7.49 -12.91
N THR A 157 1.11 -7.39 -14.08
CA THR A 157 2.01 -8.40 -14.65
C THR A 157 3.29 -7.72 -15.11
N GLY A 158 4.46 -8.24 -14.78
CA GLY A 158 5.72 -7.65 -15.21
C GLY A 158 5.88 -7.63 -16.74
N ASP A 159 6.30 -6.49 -17.30
CA ASP A 159 6.45 -6.29 -18.75
C ASP A 159 7.79 -5.67 -19.19
N GLY A 160 8.67 -5.33 -18.25
CA GLY A 160 10.01 -4.81 -18.52
C GLY A 160 10.89 -4.65 -17.29
N GLY A 161 12.19 -4.42 -17.50
CA GLY A 161 13.19 -4.37 -16.43
C GLY A 161 13.55 -5.77 -15.89
N SER A 162 14.07 -5.82 -14.66
CA SER A 162 14.30 -7.09 -13.94
C SER A 162 13.49 -7.14 -12.65
N TYR A 163 13.08 -8.35 -12.27
CA TYR A 163 12.22 -8.59 -11.13
C TYR A 163 12.86 -9.50 -10.08
N ASN A 164 12.56 -9.19 -8.83
CA ASN A 164 12.69 -10.10 -7.70
C ASN A 164 11.32 -10.38 -7.05
N GLY A 165 10.35 -9.50 -7.26
CA GLY A 165 8.96 -9.69 -6.84
C GLY A 165 8.06 -8.54 -7.25
N ILE A 166 6.77 -8.70 -7.00
CA ILE A 166 5.75 -7.67 -7.19
C ILE A 166 4.71 -7.80 -6.08
N GLN A 167 4.24 -6.67 -5.57
CA GLN A 167 3.11 -6.59 -4.65
C GLN A 167 1.99 -5.78 -5.30
N LEU A 168 0.75 -6.19 -5.02
CA LEU A 168 -0.45 -5.41 -5.26
C LEU A 168 -1.18 -5.25 -3.94
N TYR A 169 -1.38 -4.00 -3.54
CA TYR A 169 -2.14 -3.65 -2.35
C TYR A 169 -3.40 -2.84 -2.71
N LEU A 170 -4.42 -2.99 -1.88
CA LEU A 170 -5.71 -2.32 -1.98
C LEU A 170 -5.93 -1.52 -0.71
N VAL A 171 -6.28 -0.24 -0.86
CA VAL A 171 -6.73 0.62 0.23
C VAL A 171 -8.23 0.81 0.12
N ASN A 172 -8.96 0.44 1.16
CA ASN A 172 -10.43 0.51 1.24
C ASN A 172 -10.88 1.79 1.99
N ASP A 173 -10.20 2.90 1.73
CA ASP A 173 -10.45 4.19 2.33
C ASP A 173 -10.44 5.27 1.24
N THR A 174 -11.04 6.42 1.56
CA THR A 174 -10.93 7.61 0.71
C THR A 174 -9.47 8.07 0.64
N PRO A 175 -8.93 8.37 -0.55
CA PRO A 175 -7.58 8.90 -0.68
C PRO A 175 -7.40 10.20 0.12
N ASN A 176 -6.16 10.55 0.46
CA ASN A 176 -5.86 11.83 1.12
C ASN A 176 -6.30 13.09 0.33
N THR A 177 -6.66 12.92 -0.95
CA THR A 177 -7.10 13.97 -1.86
C THR A 177 -8.25 13.47 -2.73
N SER A 178 -9.29 14.28 -2.86
CA SER A 178 -10.39 14.05 -3.80
C SER A 178 -10.20 14.82 -5.12
N ASN A 179 -9.00 15.39 -5.34
CA ASN A 179 -8.72 16.22 -6.51
C ASN A 179 -8.50 15.35 -7.74
N ALA A 180 -9.49 15.31 -8.63
CA ALA A 180 -9.37 14.70 -9.93
C ALA A 180 -8.32 15.44 -10.80
N PRO A 181 -7.67 14.74 -11.75
CA PRO A 181 -6.76 15.37 -12.70
C PRO A 181 -7.45 16.51 -13.47
N SER A 182 -6.72 17.59 -13.77
CA SER A 182 -7.29 18.78 -14.45
C SER A 182 -8.07 18.42 -15.72
N GLY A 183 -9.36 18.76 -15.76
CA GLY A 183 -10.26 18.46 -16.88
C GLY A 183 -10.96 17.10 -16.79
N TRP A 184 -10.82 16.40 -15.67
CA TRP A 184 -11.68 15.32 -15.21
C TRP A 184 -12.45 15.81 -13.98
N ASP A 185 -13.73 15.46 -13.87
CA ASP A 185 -14.60 15.99 -12.83
C ASP A 185 -14.67 15.11 -11.58
N PHE A 186 -14.25 13.84 -11.67
CA PHE A 186 -14.50 12.86 -10.62
C PHE A 186 -13.38 11.81 -10.49
N ILE A 187 -13.10 11.42 -9.24
CA ILE A 187 -12.42 10.18 -8.86
C ILE A 187 -13.27 9.45 -7.82
N THR A 188 -13.22 8.12 -7.81
CA THR A 188 -13.91 7.34 -6.77
C THR A 188 -13.29 7.58 -5.39
N THR A 189 -13.99 7.14 -4.35
CA THR A 189 -13.56 7.36 -2.95
C THR A 189 -13.71 6.11 -2.08
N ASN A 190 -14.13 4.98 -2.66
CA ASN A 190 -14.31 3.71 -1.98
C ASN A 190 -13.01 2.92 -1.84
N HIS A 191 -12.19 2.91 -2.89
CA HIS A 191 -10.89 2.25 -2.87
C HIS A 191 -9.93 2.80 -3.93
N TYR A 192 -8.65 2.51 -3.73
CA TYR A 192 -7.61 2.64 -4.73
C TYR A 192 -6.59 1.51 -4.61
N TRP A 193 -5.89 1.27 -5.70
CA TRP A 193 -4.92 0.18 -5.84
C TRP A 193 -3.52 0.75 -5.82
N GLY A 194 -2.53 -0.02 -5.38
CA GLY A 194 -1.14 0.33 -5.55
C GLY A 194 -0.29 -0.87 -5.90
N VAL A 195 0.68 -0.64 -6.78
CA VAL A 195 1.60 -1.68 -7.25
C VAL A 195 3.01 -1.32 -6.81
N PHE A 196 3.66 -2.24 -6.08
CA PHE A 196 5.04 -2.12 -5.63
C PHE A 196 5.87 -3.22 -6.29
N PRO A 197 6.48 -2.93 -7.46
CA PRO A 197 7.40 -3.87 -8.09
C PRO A 197 8.79 -3.80 -7.43
N VAL A 198 9.46 -4.95 -7.33
CA VAL A 198 10.80 -5.10 -6.71
C VAL A 198 11.78 -5.60 -7.75
N GLY A 199 12.87 -4.86 -7.95
CA GLY A 199 13.94 -5.23 -8.87
C GLY A 199 14.66 -4.01 -9.43
N ASN A 200 15.24 -4.14 -10.62
CA ASN A 200 16.00 -3.08 -11.26
C ASN A 200 15.18 -2.46 -12.39
N HIS A 201 14.68 -1.23 -12.15
CA HIS A 201 13.79 -0.50 -13.05
C HIS A 201 12.62 -1.35 -13.60
N PRO A 202 11.89 -2.10 -12.74
CA PRO A 202 10.80 -2.94 -13.20
C PRO A 202 9.65 -2.09 -13.75
N THR A 203 9.07 -2.53 -14.87
CA THR A 203 7.81 -2.00 -15.40
C THR A 203 6.78 -3.11 -15.53
N TYR A 204 5.49 -2.76 -15.37
CA TYR A 204 4.39 -3.70 -15.42
C TYR A 204 3.24 -3.23 -16.32
N GLU A 205 2.48 -4.19 -16.82
CA GLU A 205 1.15 -4.00 -17.38
C GLU A 205 0.11 -4.05 -16.27
N ILE A 206 -0.91 -3.20 -16.36
CA ILE A 206 -2.12 -3.25 -15.57
C ILE A 206 -3.31 -3.65 -16.40
N ILE A 207 -4.19 -4.45 -15.80
CA ILE A 207 -5.54 -4.71 -16.28
C ILE A 207 -6.50 -4.53 -15.10
N TYR A 208 -7.32 -3.48 -15.16
CA TYR A 208 -8.41 -3.26 -14.22
C TYR A 208 -9.72 -3.72 -14.87
N ASN A 209 -10.29 -4.81 -14.37
CA ASN A 209 -11.64 -5.24 -14.68
C ASN A 209 -12.63 -4.52 -13.73
N TYR A 210 -13.41 -3.58 -14.25
CA TYR A 210 -14.40 -2.86 -13.45
C TYR A 210 -15.75 -3.57 -13.49
N ASN A 211 -16.48 -3.55 -12.38
CA ASN A 211 -17.84 -4.07 -12.30
C ASN A 211 -18.88 -2.98 -12.66
N TYR A 212 -20.06 -3.37 -13.15
CA TYR A 212 -21.15 -2.47 -13.57
C TYR A 212 -21.75 -1.62 -12.45
N ASN A 213 -21.37 -1.82 -11.19
CA ASN A 213 -21.73 -0.94 -10.08
C ASN A 213 -20.90 0.36 -10.06
N ILE A 214 -20.30 0.73 -11.19
CA ILE A 214 -19.69 2.02 -11.38
C ILE A 214 -20.74 3.13 -11.30
N PRO A 215 -20.44 4.28 -10.67
CA PRO A 215 -21.37 5.41 -10.54
C PRO A 215 -21.60 6.16 -11.87
N PHE A 216 -21.32 5.55 -13.02
CA PHE A 216 -21.30 6.22 -14.33
C PHE A 216 -22.36 5.63 -15.28
N ASN A 217 -23.06 6.50 -16.01
CA ASN A 217 -24.06 6.08 -16.99
C ASN A 217 -23.48 5.86 -18.40
N ASP A 218 -22.21 6.26 -18.64
CA ASP A 218 -21.51 6.13 -19.93
C ASP A 218 -20.06 5.69 -19.73
N GLU A 219 -19.75 4.46 -20.14
CA GLU A 219 -18.40 3.89 -20.06
C GLU A 219 -17.37 4.64 -20.92
N ASN A 220 -17.80 5.43 -21.92
CA ASN A 220 -16.90 6.28 -22.70
C ASN A 220 -16.27 7.40 -21.86
N GLU A 221 -16.84 7.71 -20.70
CA GLU A 221 -16.33 8.71 -19.78
C GLU A 221 -15.39 8.13 -18.73
N LEU A 222 -15.33 6.80 -18.60
CA LEU A 222 -14.51 6.09 -17.62
C LEU A 222 -13.02 6.32 -17.87
N ARG A 223 -12.26 6.59 -16.83
CA ARG A 223 -10.81 6.80 -16.90
C ARG A 223 -10.14 6.10 -15.72
N LEU A 224 -8.83 5.92 -15.83
CA LEU A 224 -7.99 5.56 -14.70
C LEU A 224 -7.07 6.74 -14.38
N ALA A 225 -7.09 7.20 -13.15
CA ALA A 225 -6.16 8.19 -12.63
C ALA A 225 -5.01 7.47 -11.91
N TYR A 226 -3.83 8.09 -11.86
CA TYR A 226 -2.70 7.55 -11.11
C TYR A 226 -1.95 8.63 -10.33
N ARG A 227 -1.19 8.22 -9.32
CA ARG A 227 -0.22 9.07 -8.62
C ARG A 227 0.97 8.22 -8.20
N GLN A 228 2.07 8.87 -7.81
CA GLN A 228 3.26 8.14 -7.37
C GLN A 228 2.99 7.34 -6.08
N ASP A 229 2.37 7.99 -5.09
CA ASP A 229 2.00 7.43 -3.80
C ASP A 229 1.02 8.37 -3.07
N ASN A 230 0.53 7.95 -1.91
CA ASN A 230 -0.42 8.72 -1.11
C ASN A 230 0.10 10.07 -0.57
N SER A 231 1.40 10.37 -0.62
CA SER A 231 1.88 11.71 -0.25
C SER A 231 1.59 12.77 -1.33
N VAL A 232 1.24 12.34 -2.55
CA VAL A 232 0.93 13.24 -3.67
C VAL A 232 -0.51 13.75 -3.58
N SER A 233 -0.66 15.08 -3.51
CA SER A 233 -1.95 15.76 -3.29
C SER A 233 -2.85 15.86 -4.52
N THR A 234 -2.43 15.33 -5.68
CA THR A 234 -3.21 15.41 -6.93
C THR A 234 -2.92 14.22 -7.81
N TYR A 235 -3.97 13.63 -8.36
CA TYR A 235 -3.84 12.57 -9.35
C TYR A 235 -3.47 13.13 -10.74
N SER A 236 -2.75 12.32 -11.51
CA SER A 236 -2.38 12.55 -12.90
C SER A 236 -3.23 11.70 -13.85
N LYS A 237 -3.34 12.15 -15.09
CA LYS A 237 -4.06 11.42 -16.15
C LYS A 237 -3.22 10.24 -16.63
N THR A 238 -3.79 9.04 -16.65
CA THR A 238 -3.18 7.93 -17.39
C THR A 238 -3.46 8.07 -18.89
N THR A 239 -2.75 7.27 -19.70
CA THR A 239 -3.08 7.01 -21.11
C THR A 239 -3.70 5.62 -21.28
N ALA A 240 -4.35 5.10 -20.22
CA ALA A 240 -4.90 3.76 -20.21
C ALA A 240 -6.06 3.66 -21.21
N ILE A 241 -6.19 2.48 -21.82
CA ILE A 241 -7.18 2.19 -22.85
C ILE A 241 -8.38 1.54 -22.17
N VAL A 242 -9.56 2.13 -22.35
CA VAL A 242 -10.83 1.55 -21.90
C VAL A 242 -11.41 0.68 -23.00
N ASN A 243 -11.80 -0.54 -22.66
CA ASN A 243 -12.52 -1.47 -23.54
C ASN A 243 -13.86 -1.87 -22.90
N ALA A 244 -14.91 -1.15 -23.30
CA ALA A 244 -16.28 -1.37 -22.83
C ALA A 244 -16.90 -2.71 -23.24
N ASN A 245 -16.31 -3.45 -24.20
CA ASN A 245 -16.82 -4.78 -24.55
C ASN A 245 -16.37 -5.86 -23.56
N SER A 246 -15.23 -5.64 -22.89
CA SER A 246 -14.64 -6.56 -21.92
C SER A 246 -14.64 -6.00 -20.51
N ASN A 247 -15.17 -4.80 -20.31
CA ASN A 247 -15.17 -4.05 -19.05
C ASN A 247 -13.77 -3.93 -18.45
N THR A 248 -12.79 -3.58 -19.28
CA THR A 248 -11.39 -3.47 -18.86
C THR A 248 -10.80 -2.10 -19.13
N ILE A 249 -9.89 -1.69 -18.25
CA ILE A 249 -8.96 -0.58 -18.48
C ILE A 249 -7.55 -1.15 -18.40
N SER A 250 -6.74 -0.95 -19.44
CA SER A 250 -5.37 -1.46 -19.46
C SER A 250 -4.32 -0.43 -19.85
N LYS A 251 -3.12 -0.61 -19.33
CA LYS A 251 -1.94 0.20 -19.65
C LYS A 251 -0.68 -0.60 -19.41
N ASN A 252 0.33 -0.40 -20.24
CA ASN A 252 1.64 -1.05 -20.13
C ASN A 252 2.73 -0.06 -19.76
N ASN A 253 3.90 -0.61 -19.46
CA ASN A 253 5.12 0.13 -19.14
C ASN A 253 4.95 1.10 -17.97
N GLU A 254 4.21 0.65 -16.95
CA GLU A 254 4.00 1.41 -15.72
C GLU A 254 5.11 1.16 -14.71
N THR A 255 5.47 2.19 -13.95
CA THR A 255 6.36 2.09 -12.79
C THR A 255 5.54 2.16 -11.51
N ARG A 256 6.16 1.94 -10.34
CA ARG A 256 5.49 2.03 -9.04
C ARG A 256 4.55 3.24 -8.95
N ALA A 257 3.28 2.97 -8.66
CA ALA A 257 2.22 3.96 -8.62
C ALA A 257 0.99 3.43 -7.86
N GLU A 258 0.09 4.35 -7.53
CA GLU A 258 -1.26 4.08 -7.08
C GLU A 258 -2.28 4.51 -8.15
N TYR A 259 -3.37 3.76 -8.29
CA TYR A 259 -4.40 3.91 -9.31
C TYR A 259 -5.79 4.01 -8.70
N ILE A 260 -6.60 4.90 -9.26
CA ILE A 260 -8.00 5.09 -8.84
C ILE A 260 -8.90 5.30 -10.05
N LEU A 261 -10.11 4.76 -9.97
CA LEU A 261 -11.10 4.94 -11.01
C LEU A 261 -11.55 6.40 -11.07
N ALA A 262 -11.75 6.92 -12.28
CA ALA A 262 -12.04 8.32 -12.56
C ALA A 262 -13.04 8.47 -13.71
N ALA A 263 -13.57 9.68 -13.91
CA ALA A 263 -14.37 10.00 -15.08
C ALA A 263 -14.20 11.44 -15.56
N LEU A 264 -14.43 11.70 -16.85
CA LEU A 264 -14.39 13.06 -17.40
C LEU A 264 -15.47 13.96 -16.80
N PHE A 265 -16.70 13.45 -16.65
CA PHE A 265 -17.84 14.21 -16.17
C PHE A 265 -18.48 13.56 -14.94
N ASN A 266 -18.91 14.38 -13.99
CA ASN A 266 -19.74 13.93 -12.88
C ASN A 266 -21.16 13.69 -13.38
N VAL A 267 -21.50 12.45 -13.75
CA VAL A 267 -22.88 12.11 -14.11
C VAL A 267 -23.62 11.73 -12.82
N PRO A 268 -24.54 12.55 -12.30
CA PRO A 268 -25.27 12.19 -11.10
C PRO A 268 -26.08 10.90 -11.33
N ILE A 269 -26.02 9.99 -10.34
CA ILE A 269 -26.92 8.85 -10.20
C ILE A 269 -28.36 9.34 -10.33
N SER A 270 -29.11 8.81 -11.31
CA SER A 270 -30.56 9.00 -11.33
C SER A 270 -31.10 8.41 -10.03
N PRO A 271 -31.86 9.16 -9.21
CA PRO A 271 -32.46 8.58 -8.02
C PRO A 271 -33.38 7.44 -8.45
N GLU A 272 -33.26 6.29 -7.77
CA GLU A 272 -34.08 5.12 -8.01
C GLU A 272 -35.57 5.49 -8.09
N ILE A 273 -36.24 4.97 -9.12
CA ILE A 273 -37.70 5.03 -9.23
C ILE A 273 -38.27 4.32 -7.99
N THR A 274 -38.75 5.09 -7.02
CA THR A 274 -39.53 4.55 -5.91
C THR A 274 -40.82 3.98 -6.48
N ILE A 275 -40.93 2.65 -6.59
CA ILE A 275 -42.20 1.99 -6.89
C ILE A 275 -43.09 2.18 -5.66
N SER A 276 -43.93 3.21 -5.67
CA SER A 276 -45.00 3.35 -4.69
C SER A 276 -45.98 2.19 -4.86
N ARG A 277 -46.06 1.29 -3.86
CA ARG A 277 -47.17 0.33 -3.76
C ARG A 277 -48.48 1.10 -3.74
N SER A 278 -49.38 0.80 -4.68
CA SER A 278 -50.78 1.26 -4.64
C SER A 278 -51.44 0.83 -3.32
N PRO A 279 -52.32 1.65 -2.72
CA PRO A 279 -53.11 1.24 -1.58
C PRO A 279 -54.07 0.13 -2.01
N SER A 280 -54.13 -0.95 -1.25
CA SER A 280 -55.19 -1.94 -1.35
C SER A 280 -56.53 -1.25 -1.14
N LEU A 281 -57.42 -1.32 -2.13
CA LEU A 281 -58.83 -0.96 -1.97
C LEU A 281 -59.49 -1.99 -1.04
N SER A 282 -60.13 -1.48 0.00
CA SER A 282 -61.08 -2.20 0.87
C SER A 282 -62.37 -2.51 0.15
#